data_AF-A0A1V6BXZ2-F1
#
_entry.id   AF-A0A1V6BXZ2-F1
#
_cell.length_a   1.000
_cell.length_b   1.000
_cell.length_c   1.000
_cell.angle_alpha   90.00
_cell.angle_beta   90.00
_cell.angle_gamma   90.00
#
_symmetry.space_group_name_H-M   'P 1'
#
loop_
_entity.id
_entity.type
_entity.pdbx_description
1 polymer ?
#
loop_
_entity_poly.entity_id
_entity_poly.type
_entity_poly.pdbx_seq_one_letter_code
_entity_poly.pdbx_strand_id
1 'polypeptide(L)'
;MISAKADLHIHTFLSPCGDIGMTPLNIVRHAKAKGLHLIAVTDHNSTQQGPVVRQVGEREGLAVIYGAEITTREEVHCLAYVGSEEQRLELQHYLELHLPKVPNNPDIFGYQLWVDENEQVLGEAPYLLILGIDQGIDQVAGFVHSIGGLFVPAHIERPRNSLMSQLGFVPPGLPADALELSRFSNPVDFCSKNTYLKKYTIIQSSDAHFPGDIGLVSTTFLMEKPGFEDLKSTLIIPHE
;
A
#
# COMPACT_ATOMS: atom_id res chain seq x y z
N MET A 1 -6.10 4.88 -24.40
CA MET A 1 -5.51 5.26 -23.12
C MET A 1 -6.36 6.34 -22.46
N ILE A 2 -6.53 6.25 -21.14
CA ILE A 2 -7.23 7.21 -20.28
C ILE A 2 -6.25 7.77 -19.24
N SER A 3 -6.58 8.95 -18.71
CA SER A 3 -5.89 9.53 -17.56
C SER A 3 -6.52 8.99 -16.27
N ALA A 4 -5.92 7.95 -15.70
CA ALA A 4 -6.43 7.24 -14.53
C ALA A 4 -5.86 7.85 -13.25
N LYS A 5 -6.74 8.38 -12.38
CA LYS A 5 -6.38 8.80 -11.02
C LYS A 5 -6.32 7.61 -10.08
N ALA A 6 -5.23 7.48 -9.35
CA ALA A 6 -4.98 6.37 -8.45
C ALA A 6 -4.59 6.83 -7.04
N ASP A 7 -5.16 6.15 -6.04
CA ASP A 7 -4.76 6.26 -4.64
C ASP A 7 -4.28 4.87 -4.17
N LEU A 8 -2.96 4.70 -4.08
CA LEU A 8 -2.34 3.39 -3.97
C LEU A 8 -1.92 3.04 -2.53
N HIS A 9 -2.34 3.83 -1.54
CA HIS A 9 -2.02 3.61 -0.14
C HIS A 9 -3.25 3.91 0.72
N ILE A 10 -4.04 2.87 1.00
CA ILE A 10 -5.28 2.96 1.77
C ILE A 10 -5.32 1.82 2.79
N HIS A 11 -5.50 2.17 4.05
CA HIS A 11 -5.74 1.20 5.12
C HIS A 11 -7.24 0.94 5.28
N THR A 12 -7.57 -0.20 5.87
CA THR A 12 -8.94 -0.57 6.22
C THR A 12 -9.08 -0.66 7.74
N PHE A 13 -10.25 -1.08 8.21
CA PHE A 13 -10.47 -1.42 9.62
C PHE A 13 -9.58 -2.58 10.12
N LEU A 14 -8.90 -3.29 9.23
CA LEU A 14 -7.94 -4.34 9.58
C LEU A 14 -6.64 -3.76 10.18
N SER A 15 -6.19 -2.61 9.68
CA SER A 15 -5.07 -1.91 10.29
C SER A 15 -5.46 -1.38 11.69
N PRO A 16 -4.64 -1.57 12.73
CA PRO A 16 -4.87 -1.02 14.08
C PRO A 16 -5.19 0.48 14.15
N CYS A 17 -4.59 1.24 13.23
CA CYS A 17 -4.73 2.68 13.10
C CYS A 17 -5.89 3.10 12.19
N GLY A 18 -6.58 2.15 11.55
CA GLY A 18 -7.70 2.42 10.65
C GLY A 18 -8.98 2.73 11.42
N ASP A 19 -9.72 3.73 10.97
CA ASP A 19 -11.02 4.07 11.53
C ASP A 19 -12.04 2.94 11.29
N ILE A 20 -12.97 2.76 12.22
CA ILE A 20 -14.05 1.76 12.10
C ILE A 20 -14.90 1.95 10.83
N GLY A 21 -14.95 3.19 10.31
CA GLY A 21 -15.63 3.53 9.06
C GLY A 21 -14.89 3.10 7.80
N MET A 22 -13.64 2.60 7.89
CA MET A 22 -12.85 2.07 6.76
C MET A 22 -13.32 0.67 6.32
N THR A 23 -14.64 0.53 6.12
CA THR A 23 -15.28 -0.68 5.64
C THR A 23 -15.27 -0.74 4.10
N PRO A 24 -15.40 -1.94 3.49
CA PRO A 24 -15.29 -2.09 2.04
C PRO A 24 -16.21 -1.18 1.22
N LEU A 25 -17.49 -1.09 1.59
CA LEU A 25 -18.45 -0.21 0.92
C LEU A 25 -18.07 1.27 1.07
N ASN A 26 -17.63 1.69 2.25
CA ASN A 26 -17.27 3.08 2.50
C ASN A 26 -16.02 3.48 1.71
N ILE A 27 -15.00 2.63 1.67
CA ILE A 27 -13.77 2.88 0.88
C ILE A 27 -14.13 3.10 -0.59
N VAL A 28 -14.86 2.16 -1.19
CA VAL A 28 -15.24 2.25 -2.61
C VAL A 28 -16.11 3.47 -2.90
N ARG A 29 -17.07 3.80 -2.02
CA ARG A 29 -17.91 5.00 -2.16
C ARG A 29 -17.10 6.28 -2.13
N HIS A 30 -16.18 6.42 -1.17
CA HIS A 30 -15.35 7.62 -1.05
C HIS A 30 -14.39 7.74 -2.24
N ALA A 31 -13.75 6.64 -2.64
CA ALA A 31 -12.87 6.61 -3.81
C ALA A 31 -13.62 7.05 -5.09
N LYS A 32 -14.82 6.53 -5.33
CA LYS A 32 -15.67 6.95 -6.46
C LYS A 32 -16.09 8.41 -6.38
N ALA A 33 -16.48 8.89 -5.18
CA ALA A 33 -16.84 10.29 -4.99
C ALA A 33 -15.68 11.25 -5.28
N LYS A 34 -14.43 10.79 -5.14
CA LYS A 34 -13.21 11.53 -5.51
C LYS A 34 -12.80 11.38 -6.98
N GLY A 35 -13.53 10.58 -7.77
CA GLY A 35 -13.21 10.31 -9.17
C GLY A 35 -11.94 9.49 -9.36
N LEU A 36 -11.60 8.64 -8.38
CA LEU A 36 -10.53 7.66 -8.52
C LEU A 36 -10.96 6.54 -9.48
N HIS A 37 -10.01 6.07 -10.26
CA HIS A 37 -10.18 4.96 -11.22
C HIS A 37 -9.53 3.68 -10.71
N LEU A 38 -8.52 3.83 -9.86
CA LEU A 38 -7.71 2.75 -9.31
C LEU A 38 -7.45 3.04 -7.82
N ILE A 39 -7.58 2.02 -6.98
CA ILE A 39 -7.10 2.08 -5.60
C ILE A 39 -6.28 0.84 -5.27
N ALA A 40 -5.46 0.89 -4.22
CA ALA A 40 -4.87 -0.29 -3.61
C ALA A 40 -5.22 -0.34 -2.11
N VAL A 41 -5.56 -1.53 -1.63
CA VAL A 41 -5.73 -1.79 -0.19
C VAL A 41 -4.40 -2.29 0.35
N THR A 42 -3.85 -1.60 1.33
CA THR A 42 -2.49 -1.80 1.84
C THR A 42 -2.49 -1.79 3.36
N ASP A 43 -3.27 -2.69 3.98
CA ASP A 43 -3.25 -2.86 5.42
C ASP A 43 -1.86 -3.22 5.94
N HIS A 44 -1.57 -2.86 7.19
CA HIS A 44 -0.29 -3.20 7.82
C HIS A 44 -0.11 -4.72 7.84
N ASN A 45 0.96 -5.21 7.22
CA ASN A 45 1.36 -6.62 7.22
C ASN A 45 0.22 -7.63 6.96
N SER A 46 -0.80 -7.24 6.19
CA SER A 46 -1.93 -8.10 5.87
C SER A 46 -2.61 -7.71 4.57
N THR A 47 -3.25 -8.68 3.95
CA THR A 47 -4.01 -8.52 2.69
C THR A 47 -5.46 -8.98 2.84
N GLN A 48 -5.88 -9.38 4.05
CA GLN A 48 -7.12 -10.14 4.28
C GLN A 48 -8.40 -9.35 3.94
N GLN A 49 -8.40 -8.02 4.05
CA GLN A 49 -9.55 -7.21 3.68
C GLN A 49 -9.66 -6.98 2.15
N GLY A 50 -8.55 -7.13 1.43
CA GLY A 50 -8.42 -6.87 -0.01
C GLY A 50 -9.48 -7.57 -0.89
N PRO A 51 -9.75 -8.88 -0.74
CA PRO A 51 -10.72 -9.61 -1.56
C PRO A 51 -12.12 -8.97 -1.56
N VAL A 52 -12.63 -8.60 -0.39
CA VAL A 52 -13.98 -8.01 -0.27
C VAL A 52 -14.01 -6.61 -0.90
N VAL A 53 -12.98 -5.79 -0.65
CA VAL A 53 -12.89 -4.45 -1.25
C VAL A 53 -12.82 -4.54 -2.77
N ARG A 54 -12.07 -5.51 -3.31
CA ARG A 54 -11.97 -5.75 -4.76
C ARG A 54 -13.30 -6.20 -5.35
N GLN A 55 -13.98 -7.15 -4.72
CA GLN A 55 -15.31 -7.59 -5.17
C GLN A 55 -16.31 -6.42 -5.22
N VAL A 56 -16.33 -5.59 -4.19
CA VAL A 56 -17.18 -4.38 -4.14
C VAL A 56 -16.77 -3.39 -5.23
N GLY A 57 -15.46 -3.13 -5.36
CA GLY A 57 -14.91 -2.20 -6.33
C GLY A 57 -15.25 -2.60 -7.77
N GLU A 58 -15.05 -3.86 -8.14
CA GLU A 58 -15.35 -4.40 -9.47
C GLU A 58 -16.83 -4.25 -9.81
N ARG A 59 -17.74 -4.57 -8.87
CA ARG A 59 -19.18 -4.35 -9.04
C ARG A 59 -19.53 -2.89 -9.27
N GLU A 60 -18.80 -1.99 -8.62
CA GLU A 60 -19.00 -0.54 -8.68
C GLU A 60 -18.22 0.15 -9.81
N GLY A 61 -17.45 -0.58 -10.62
CA GLY A 61 -16.64 -0.03 -11.70
C GLY A 61 -15.39 0.73 -11.23
N LEU A 62 -14.85 0.40 -10.05
CA LEU A 62 -13.57 0.88 -9.53
C LEU A 62 -12.55 -0.26 -9.55
N ALA A 63 -11.38 -0.04 -10.15
CA ALA A 63 -10.32 -1.04 -10.10
C ALA A 63 -9.65 -1.03 -8.72
N VAL A 64 -9.42 -2.22 -8.16
CA VAL A 64 -8.78 -2.40 -6.85
C VAL A 64 -7.62 -3.38 -6.99
N ILE A 65 -6.46 -2.96 -6.51
CA ILE A 65 -5.24 -3.76 -6.43
C ILE A 65 -5.10 -4.32 -5.02
N TYR A 66 -4.64 -5.56 -4.93
CA TYR A 66 -4.25 -6.15 -3.65
C TYR A 66 -2.88 -5.64 -3.23
N GLY A 67 -2.73 -5.32 -1.96
CA GLY A 67 -1.43 -5.00 -1.41
C GLY A 67 -1.38 -5.11 0.09
N ALA A 68 -0.21 -4.75 0.62
CA ALA A 68 0.06 -4.60 2.04
C ALA A 68 1.06 -3.46 2.22
N GLU A 69 0.94 -2.71 3.32
CA GLU A 69 2.02 -1.88 3.82
C GLU A 69 2.85 -2.73 4.78
N ILE A 70 4.05 -3.10 4.34
CA ILE A 70 4.96 -3.97 5.07
C ILE A 70 5.90 -3.09 5.89
N THR A 71 5.92 -3.30 7.21
CA THR A 71 6.95 -2.71 8.07
C THR A 71 8.15 -3.63 8.08
N THR A 72 9.28 -3.22 7.51
CA THR A 72 10.50 -4.03 7.48
C THR A 72 11.15 -4.09 8.86
N ARG A 73 12.20 -4.93 9.01
CA ARG A 73 13.00 -4.99 10.24
C ARG A 73 13.69 -3.68 10.58
N GLU A 74 14.01 -2.86 9.58
CA GLU A 74 14.54 -1.50 9.76
C GLU A 74 13.43 -0.50 10.16
N GLU A 75 12.21 -0.97 10.38
CA GLU A 75 11.00 -0.17 10.59
C GLU A 75 10.69 0.77 9.42
N VAL A 76 11.13 0.44 8.20
CA VAL A 76 10.76 1.18 6.99
C VAL A 76 9.43 0.62 6.47
N HIS A 77 8.48 1.48 6.14
CA HIS A 77 7.26 1.05 5.47
C HIS A 77 7.48 0.92 3.97
N CYS A 78 6.99 -0.18 3.41
CA CYS A 78 7.08 -0.50 2.00
C CYS A 78 5.76 -1.08 1.52
N LEU A 79 5.28 -0.59 0.38
CA LEU A 79 4.07 -1.08 -0.27
C LEU A 79 4.45 -2.24 -1.19
N ALA A 80 3.71 -3.33 -1.05
CA ALA A 80 3.73 -4.45 -1.96
C ALA A 80 2.40 -4.52 -2.70
N TYR A 81 2.42 -4.53 -4.04
CA TYR A 81 1.22 -4.67 -4.86
C TYR A 81 1.26 -5.95 -5.67
N VAL A 82 0.11 -6.62 -5.78
CA VAL A 82 -0.05 -7.85 -6.57
C VAL A 82 -1.36 -7.86 -7.36
N GLY A 83 -1.35 -8.53 -8.51
CA GLY A 83 -2.46 -8.50 -9.48
C GLY A 83 -3.49 -9.61 -9.32
N SER A 84 -3.05 -10.78 -8.86
CA SER A 84 -3.89 -11.99 -8.76
C SER A 84 -4.13 -12.44 -7.31
N GLU A 85 -5.14 -13.29 -7.14
CA GLU A 85 -5.48 -13.89 -5.84
C GLU A 85 -4.37 -14.85 -5.37
N GLU A 86 -3.75 -15.59 -6.30
CA GLU A 86 -2.63 -16.49 -6.01
C GLU A 86 -1.44 -15.71 -5.45
N GLN A 87 -1.05 -14.61 -6.10
CA GLN A 87 0.03 -13.73 -5.62
C GLN A 87 -0.32 -13.10 -4.26
N ARG A 88 -1.59 -12.73 -4.05
CA ARG A 88 -2.07 -12.22 -2.76
C ARG A 88 -1.92 -13.25 -1.65
N LEU A 89 -2.26 -14.51 -1.92
CA LEU A 89 -2.11 -15.60 -0.95
C LEU A 89 -0.63 -15.87 -0.63
N GLU A 90 0.25 -15.84 -1.63
CA GLU A 90 1.69 -15.94 -1.41
C GLU A 90 2.23 -14.78 -0.55
N LEU A 91 1.81 -13.55 -0.84
CA LEU A 91 2.15 -12.37 -0.04
C LEU A 91 1.63 -12.50 1.40
N GLN A 92 0.37 -12.90 1.59
CA GLN A 92 -0.21 -13.11 2.92
C GLN A 92 0.58 -14.16 3.71
N HIS A 93 0.95 -15.27 3.08
CA HIS A 93 1.72 -16.32 3.72
C HIS A 93 3.11 -15.84 4.15
N TYR A 94 3.79 -15.06 3.30
CA TYR A 94 5.08 -14.45 3.64
C TYR A 94 4.97 -13.52 4.85
N LEU A 95 3.96 -12.66 4.88
CA LEU A 95 3.71 -11.76 6.01
C LEU A 95 3.44 -12.55 7.30
N GLU A 96 2.60 -13.57 7.24
CA GLU A 96 2.32 -14.43 8.39
C GLU A 96 3.55 -15.20 8.86
N LEU A 97 4.42 -15.65 7.96
CA LEU A 97 5.63 -16.38 8.31
C LEU A 97 6.61 -15.50 9.09
N HIS A 98 6.73 -14.24 8.68
CA HIS A 98 7.77 -13.32 9.14
C HIS A 98 7.32 -12.31 10.20
N LEU A 99 6.01 -12.19 10.43
CA LEU A 99 5.46 -11.33 11.49
C LEU A 99 5.70 -11.93 12.88
N PRO A 100 6.30 -11.17 13.82
CA PRO A 100 6.45 -11.59 15.21
C PRO A 100 5.13 -12.01 15.84
N LYS A 101 5.14 -13.12 16.57
CA LYS A 101 3.94 -13.72 17.20
C LYS A 101 3.59 -13.05 18.53
N VAL A 102 3.50 -11.72 18.50
CA VAL A 102 3.06 -10.90 19.64
C VAL A 102 1.54 -10.70 19.53
N PRO A 103 0.74 -11.20 20.48
CA PRO A 103 -0.71 -11.02 20.44
C PRO A 103 -1.11 -9.54 20.42
N ASN A 104 -2.16 -9.21 19.66
CA ASN A 104 -2.74 -7.87 19.74
C ASN A 104 -3.39 -7.63 21.11
N ASN A 105 -3.32 -6.39 21.60
CA ASN A 105 -4.11 -5.93 22.74
C ASN A 105 -5.09 -4.86 22.25
N PRO A 106 -6.37 -5.21 22.01
CA PRO A 106 -7.36 -4.28 21.47
C PRO A 106 -7.61 -3.04 22.33
N ASP A 107 -7.38 -3.13 23.65
CA ASP A 107 -7.55 -1.98 24.56
C ASP A 107 -6.46 -0.91 24.35
N ILE A 108 -5.33 -1.28 23.75
CA ILE A 108 -4.19 -0.38 23.52
C ILE A 108 -4.09 0.01 22.04
N PHE A 109 -4.18 -0.97 21.14
CA PHE A 109 -3.91 -0.79 19.72
C PHE A 109 -5.17 -0.75 18.85
N GLY A 110 -6.35 -1.00 19.44
CA GLY A 110 -7.57 -1.17 18.67
C GLY A 110 -7.73 -2.56 18.09
N TYR A 111 -8.90 -2.80 17.51
CA TYR A 111 -9.23 -4.06 16.86
C TYR A 111 -8.54 -4.18 15.50
N GLN A 112 -8.26 -5.40 15.06
CA GLN A 112 -7.67 -5.72 13.76
C GLN A 112 -8.59 -6.69 13.01
N LEU A 113 -9.72 -6.17 12.53
CA LEU A 113 -10.81 -7.00 11.98
C LEU A 113 -10.93 -6.78 10.49
N TRP A 114 -11.23 -7.85 9.75
CA TRP A 114 -11.73 -7.72 8.39
C TRP A 114 -13.19 -8.18 8.33
N VAL A 115 -13.95 -7.49 7.50
CA VAL A 115 -15.41 -7.62 7.42
C VAL A 115 -15.88 -7.90 5.99
N ASP A 116 -17.06 -8.45 5.87
CA ASP A 116 -17.76 -8.58 4.58
C ASP A 116 -18.40 -7.25 4.15
N GLU A 117 -19.13 -7.28 3.03
CA GLU A 117 -19.82 -6.08 2.53
C GLU A 117 -20.99 -5.60 3.40
N ASN A 118 -21.48 -6.44 4.32
CA ASN A 118 -22.53 -6.13 5.29
C ASN A 118 -21.95 -5.81 6.67
N GLU A 119 -20.63 -5.53 6.72
CA GLU A 119 -19.89 -5.18 7.94
C GLU A 119 -19.92 -6.29 9.01
N GLN A 120 -20.17 -7.54 8.58
CA GLN A 120 -20.04 -8.72 9.44
C GLN A 120 -18.59 -9.14 9.52
N VAL A 121 -18.10 -9.41 10.73
CA VAL A 121 -16.72 -9.84 10.97
C VAL A 121 -16.48 -11.19 10.32
N LEU A 122 -15.51 -11.23 9.40
CA LEU A 122 -15.02 -12.45 8.77
C LEU A 122 -13.85 -13.05 9.55
N GLY A 123 -13.07 -12.22 10.24
CA GLY A 123 -12.05 -12.66 11.17
C GLY A 123 -11.28 -11.53 11.82
N GLU A 124 -10.32 -11.92 12.66
CA GLU A 124 -9.45 -11.05 13.44
C GLU A 124 -8.00 -11.47 13.27
N ALA A 125 -7.10 -10.51 13.05
CA ALA A 125 -5.67 -10.78 13.03
C ALA A 125 -5.17 -10.99 14.47
N PRO A 126 -4.66 -12.19 14.82
CA PRO A 126 -4.34 -12.51 16.22
C PRO A 126 -3.05 -11.84 16.71
N TYR A 127 -2.17 -11.45 15.78
CA TYR A 127 -0.87 -10.85 16.07
C TYR A 127 -0.84 -9.38 15.67
N LEU A 128 -0.06 -8.59 16.39
CA LEU A 128 0.01 -7.14 16.23
C LEU A 128 0.62 -6.76 14.87
N LEU A 129 -0.19 -6.16 14.00
CA LEU A 129 0.15 -5.89 12.60
C LEU A 129 1.09 -4.70 12.41
N ILE A 130 1.19 -3.77 13.36
CA ILE A 130 2.11 -2.60 13.24
C ILE A 130 3.60 -2.94 13.42
N LEU A 131 3.92 -4.19 13.78
CA LEU A 131 5.30 -4.58 14.08
C LEU A 131 6.11 -4.76 12.81
N GLY A 132 7.41 -4.45 12.89
CA GLY A 132 8.37 -4.85 11.86
C GLY A 132 8.42 -6.37 11.72
N ILE A 133 8.33 -6.87 10.49
CA ILE A 133 8.58 -8.28 10.19
C ILE A 133 10.09 -8.59 10.30
N ASP A 134 10.45 -9.86 10.43
CA ASP A 134 11.86 -10.28 10.58
C ASP A 134 12.67 -10.24 9.26
N GLN A 135 12.24 -9.44 8.28
CA GLN A 135 12.81 -9.31 6.95
C GLN A 135 13.27 -7.88 6.72
N GLY A 136 14.50 -7.73 6.22
CA GLY A 136 15.04 -6.43 5.81
C GLY A 136 14.47 -5.98 4.46
N ILE A 137 14.65 -4.70 4.15
CA ILE A 137 14.10 -4.07 2.92
C ILE A 137 14.46 -4.81 1.62
N ASP A 138 15.71 -5.27 1.46
CA ASP A 138 16.14 -6.00 0.26
C ASP A 138 15.49 -7.39 0.16
N GLN A 139 15.24 -8.04 1.30
CA GLN A 139 14.56 -9.34 1.35
C GLN A 139 13.09 -9.19 0.95
N VAL A 140 12.43 -8.13 1.45
CA VAL A 140 11.06 -7.81 1.08
C VAL A 140 10.95 -7.50 -0.41
N ALA A 141 11.83 -6.64 -0.94
CA ALA A 141 11.85 -6.31 -2.36
C ALA A 141 12.05 -7.57 -3.22
N GLY A 142 13.04 -8.40 -2.88
CA GLY A 142 13.31 -9.64 -3.60
C GLY A 142 12.14 -10.64 -3.57
N PHE A 143 11.43 -10.74 -2.45
CA PHE A 143 10.22 -11.56 -2.34
C PHE A 143 9.07 -11.01 -3.18
N VAL A 144 8.76 -9.71 -3.06
CA VAL A 144 7.67 -9.09 -3.81
C VAL A 144 7.89 -9.25 -5.32
N HIS A 145 9.12 -9.09 -5.79
CA HIS A 145 9.47 -9.33 -7.19
C HIS A 145 9.42 -10.80 -7.60
N SER A 146 9.78 -11.74 -6.72
CA SER A 146 9.76 -13.17 -7.05
C SER A 146 8.34 -13.70 -7.31
N ILE A 147 7.34 -13.11 -6.67
CA ILE A 147 5.91 -13.39 -6.91
C ILE A 147 5.32 -12.52 -8.03
N GLY A 148 6.15 -11.71 -8.70
CA GLY A 148 5.74 -10.85 -9.82
C GLY A 148 5.02 -9.55 -9.42
N GLY A 149 5.05 -9.21 -8.13
CA GLY A 149 4.50 -7.98 -7.57
C GLY A 149 5.34 -6.73 -7.84
N LEU A 150 4.88 -5.60 -7.31
CA LEU A 150 5.58 -4.31 -7.35
C LEU A 150 5.96 -3.88 -5.94
N PHE A 151 7.20 -3.43 -5.78
CA PHE A 151 7.78 -2.99 -4.53
C PHE A 151 8.02 -1.48 -4.53
N VAL A 152 7.38 -0.78 -3.59
CA VAL A 152 7.42 0.69 -3.49
C VAL A 152 7.67 1.10 -2.05
N PRO A 153 8.87 1.58 -1.69
CA PRO A 153 9.11 2.23 -0.40
C PRO A 153 8.09 3.35 -0.16
N ALA A 154 7.39 3.29 0.96
CA ALA A 154 6.30 4.19 1.32
C ALA A 154 6.85 5.48 1.93
N HIS A 155 6.18 6.60 1.64
CA HIS A 155 6.39 7.92 2.26
C HIS A 155 7.83 8.18 2.74
N ILE A 156 8.79 8.01 1.81
CA ILE A 156 10.21 7.74 2.06
C ILE A 156 10.95 8.81 2.87
N GLU A 157 10.36 9.99 3.00
CA GLU A 157 10.91 11.18 3.62
C GLU A 157 10.28 11.54 4.96
N ARG A 158 9.26 10.80 5.43
CA ARG A 158 8.64 11.06 6.73
C ARG A 158 9.65 10.96 7.88
N PRO A 159 9.46 11.67 8.99
CA PRO A 159 10.40 11.63 10.12
C PRO A 159 10.39 10.31 10.90
N ARG A 160 9.43 9.42 10.63
CA ARG A 160 9.31 8.10 11.24
C ARG A 160 8.86 7.11 10.18
N ASN A 161 9.23 5.84 10.40
CA ASN A 161 8.84 4.71 9.59
C ASN A 161 9.13 4.83 8.09
N SER A 162 10.12 5.64 7.74
CA SER A 162 10.49 5.94 6.36
C SER A 162 11.94 5.58 6.08
N LEU A 163 12.23 5.35 4.82
CA LEU A 163 13.56 4.99 4.36
C LEU A 163 14.63 6.02 4.76
N MET A 164 14.36 7.32 4.55
CA MET A 164 15.30 8.38 4.88
C MET A 164 15.42 8.64 6.39
N SER A 165 14.37 8.41 7.17
CA SER A 165 14.49 8.53 8.64
C SER A 165 15.36 7.44 9.25
N GLN A 166 15.33 6.24 8.67
CA GLN A 166 16.08 5.09 9.17
C GLN A 166 17.51 5.04 8.64
N LEU A 167 17.70 5.34 7.34
CA LEU A 167 19.00 5.18 6.67
C LEU A 167 19.69 6.51 6.33
N GLY A 168 19.01 7.65 6.48
CA GLY A 168 19.50 8.98 6.10
C GLY A 168 19.43 9.30 4.61
N PHE A 169 19.23 8.30 3.75
CA PHE A 169 19.15 8.42 2.30
C PHE A 169 18.39 7.23 1.70
N VAL A 170 18.03 7.31 0.42
CA VAL A 170 17.53 6.16 -0.34
C VAL A 170 18.75 5.38 -0.87
N PRO A 171 18.94 4.09 -0.52
CA PRO A 171 20.10 3.33 -0.93
C PRO A 171 20.29 3.29 -2.46
N PRO A 172 21.50 3.60 -2.97
CA PRO A 172 21.78 3.46 -4.39
C PRO A 172 21.57 2.01 -4.85
N GLY A 173 20.65 1.82 -5.79
CA GLY A 173 20.39 0.50 -6.36
C GLY A 173 19.29 -0.29 -5.66
N LEU A 174 18.58 0.31 -4.70
CA LEU A 174 17.32 -0.24 -4.19
C LEU A 174 16.42 -0.60 -5.37
N PRO A 175 16.01 -1.87 -5.53
CA PRO A 175 15.16 -2.32 -6.64
C PRO A 175 13.70 -1.91 -6.37
N ALA A 176 13.44 -0.61 -6.33
CA ALA A 176 12.10 -0.05 -6.18
C ALA A 176 11.49 0.26 -7.54
N ASP A 177 10.24 -0.15 -7.74
CA ASP A 177 9.47 0.15 -8.95
C ASP A 177 8.99 1.62 -8.96
N ALA A 178 8.83 2.20 -7.78
CA ALA A 178 8.60 3.61 -7.56
C ALA A 178 9.04 4.00 -6.15
N LEU A 179 9.08 5.30 -5.85
CA LEU A 179 9.20 5.82 -4.49
C LEU A 179 7.96 6.63 -4.19
N GLU A 180 7.31 6.36 -3.06
CA GLU A 180 6.18 7.16 -2.62
C GLU A 180 6.66 8.30 -1.70
N LEU A 181 6.18 9.51 -1.96
CA LEU A 181 6.29 10.63 -1.02
C LEU A 181 5.00 10.78 -0.23
N SER A 182 5.12 11.25 1.01
CA SER A 182 3.96 11.60 1.84
C SER A 182 3.08 12.64 1.15
N ARG A 183 1.77 12.59 1.41
CA ARG A 183 0.81 13.63 1.01
C ARG A 183 1.17 15.05 1.47
N PHE A 184 2.01 15.17 2.49
CA PHE A 184 2.45 16.46 3.05
C PHE A 184 3.68 17.04 2.35
N SER A 185 4.29 16.31 1.42
CA SER A 185 5.50 16.72 0.71
C SER A 185 5.18 17.32 -0.65
N ASN A 186 6.02 18.26 -1.08
CA ASN A 186 5.99 18.80 -2.44
C ASN A 186 7.01 18.01 -3.30
N PRO A 187 6.56 17.20 -4.28
CA PRO A 187 7.47 16.39 -5.09
C PRO A 187 8.48 17.21 -5.89
N VAL A 188 8.09 18.38 -6.38
CA VAL A 188 8.97 19.23 -7.20
C VAL A 188 10.14 19.72 -6.35
N ASP A 189 9.86 20.25 -5.16
CA ASP A 189 10.90 20.70 -4.23
C ASP A 189 11.78 19.53 -3.75
N PHE A 190 11.16 18.41 -3.37
CA PHE A 190 11.88 17.21 -2.94
C PHE A 190 12.84 16.68 -4.01
N CYS A 191 12.38 16.52 -5.25
CA CYS A 191 13.19 16.04 -6.36
C CYS A 191 14.30 17.04 -6.75
N SER A 192 14.06 18.35 -6.59
CA SER A 192 15.09 19.37 -6.85
C SER A 192 16.27 19.27 -5.88
N LYS A 193 16.01 18.90 -4.63
CA LYS A 193 17.01 18.70 -3.57
C LYS A 193 17.65 17.31 -3.62
N ASN A 194 16.95 16.33 -4.17
CA ASN A 194 17.38 14.92 -4.23
C ASN A 194 17.56 14.46 -5.68
N THR A 195 18.41 15.14 -6.44
CA THR A 195 18.60 14.89 -7.88
C THR A 195 19.11 13.49 -8.21
N TYR A 196 19.73 12.79 -7.26
CA TYR A 196 20.17 11.40 -7.40
C TYR A 196 18.99 10.40 -7.49
N LEU A 197 17.76 10.84 -7.18
CA LEU A 197 16.54 10.04 -7.27
C LEU A 197 15.81 10.16 -8.60
N LYS A 198 16.29 10.96 -9.54
CA LYS A 198 15.64 11.21 -10.85
C LYS A 198 15.36 9.94 -11.66
N LYS A 199 16.05 8.84 -11.38
CA LYS A 199 15.83 7.55 -12.03
C LYS A 199 14.58 6.80 -11.54
N TYR A 200 14.03 7.20 -10.39
CA TYR A 200 12.83 6.59 -9.83
C TYR A 200 11.59 7.35 -10.26
N THR A 201 10.54 6.61 -10.56
CA THR A 201 9.18 7.15 -10.62
C THR A 201 8.77 7.60 -9.22
N ILE A 202 8.29 8.84 -9.09
CA ILE A 202 7.77 9.37 -7.83
C ILE A 202 6.25 9.33 -7.87
N ILE A 203 5.64 8.73 -6.84
CA ILE A 203 4.20 8.69 -6.65
C ILE A 203 3.80 9.36 -5.33
N GLN A 204 2.53 9.72 -5.21
CA GLN A 204 1.89 10.15 -3.97
C GLN A 204 0.50 9.53 -3.85
N SER A 205 0.19 9.03 -2.66
CA SER A 205 -1.10 8.47 -2.27
C SER A 205 -1.53 9.06 -0.92
N SER A 206 -2.80 8.84 -0.55
CA SER A 206 -3.39 9.48 0.62
C SER A 206 -2.83 8.97 1.95
N ASP A 207 -2.40 7.70 2.00
CA ASP A 207 -2.10 7.00 3.25
C ASP A 207 -3.33 7.08 4.20
N ALA A 208 -4.50 6.75 3.61
CA ALA A 208 -5.79 7.00 4.23
C ALA A 208 -6.07 6.02 5.37
N HIS A 209 -6.35 6.59 6.53
CA HIS A 209 -6.78 5.89 7.74
C HIS A 209 -8.24 6.18 8.09
N PHE A 210 -8.80 7.25 7.54
CA PHE A 210 -10.20 7.67 7.70
C PHE A 210 -10.87 7.77 6.33
N PRO A 211 -12.20 7.55 6.21
CA PRO A 211 -12.86 7.60 4.91
C PRO A 211 -12.72 8.96 4.21
N GLY A 212 -12.64 10.04 4.99
CA GLY A 212 -12.42 11.40 4.48
C GLY A 212 -11.01 11.65 3.91
N ASP A 213 -10.02 10.81 4.23
CA ASP A 213 -8.66 10.95 3.73
C ASP A 213 -8.48 10.40 2.31
N ILE A 214 -9.33 9.46 1.90
CA ILE A 214 -9.23 8.78 0.61
C ILE A 214 -9.22 9.82 -0.52
N GLY A 215 -8.21 9.73 -1.39
CA GLY A 215 -8.02 10.60 -2.54
C GLY A 215 -7.70 12.06 -2.20
N LEU A 216 -7.24 12.39 -0.99
CA LEU A 216 -6.75 13.75 -0.67
C LEU A 216 -5.53 14.14 -1.51
N VAL A 217 -4.68 13.17 -1.83
CA VAL A 217 -3.72 13.22 -2.93
C VAL A 217 -3.87 11.94 -3.76
N SER A 218 -3.45 12.00 -5.02
CA SER A 218 -3.53 10.87 -5.93
C SER A 218 -2.48 11.03 -7.01
N THR A 219 -1.96 9.92 -7.52
CA THR A 219 -1.09 9.91 -8.70
C THR A 219 -1.93 9.66 -9.95
N THR A 220 -1.59 10.31 -11.06
CA THR A 220 -2.28 10.12 -12.33
C THR A 220 -1.38 9.33 -13.28
N PHE A 221 -1.93 8.27 -13.86
CA PHE A 221 -1.24 7.40 -14.81
C PHE A 221 -1.97 7.41 -16.16
N LEU A 222 -1.22 7.27 -17.25
CA LEU A 222 -1.79 7.03 -18.56
C LEU A 222 -1.92 5.52 -18.76
N MET A 223 -3.16 5.00 -18.75
CA MET A 223 -3.44 3.56 -18.79
C MET A 223 -4.38 3.23 -19.93
N GLU A 224 -4.29 2.05 -20.54
CA GLU A 224 -5.35 1.53 -21.41
C GLU A 224 -6.57 1.15 -20.58
N LYS A 225 -6.33 0.46 -19.45
CA LYS A 225 -7.35 0.04 -18.49
C LYS A 225 -6.80 0.11 -17.06
N PRO A 226 -7.51 0.76 -16.11
CA PRO A 226 -7.10 0.74 -14.71
C PRO A 226 -6.96 -0.70 -14.17
N GLY A 227 -5.80 -1.01 -13.60
CA GLY A 227 -5.50 -2.33 -13.06
C GLY A 227 -4.01 -2.54 -12.82
N PHE A 228 -3.67 -3.71 -12.29
CA PHE A 228 -2.30 -4.04 -11.91
C PHE A 228 -1.32 -4.10 -13.10
N GLU A 229 -1.70 -4.73 -14.21
CA GLU A 229 -0.80 -4.89 -15.38
C GLU A 229 -0.41 -3.54 -16.00
N ASP A 230 -1.38 -2.64 -16.15
CA ASP A 230 -1.14 -1.29 -16.65
C ASP A 230 -0.33 -0.47 -15.63
N LEU A 231 -0.62 -0.58 -14.33
CA LEU A 231 0.19 0.06 -13.28
C LEU A 231 1.64 -0.40 -13.36
N LYS A 232 1.87 -1.70 -13.41
CA LYS A 232 3.19 -2.33 -13.57
C LYS A 232 3.92 -1.78 -14.79
N SER A 233 3.25 -1.72 -15.92
CA SER A 233 3.81 -1.16 -17.16
C SER A 233 4.13 0.33 -17.06
N THR A 234 3.36 1.11 -16.29
CA THR A 234 3.62 2.54 -16.09
C THR A 234 4.73 2.86 -15.09
N LEU A 235 4.98 1.97 -14.12
CA LEU A 235 6.02 2.16 -13.10
C LEU A 235 7.38 1.65 -13.56
N ILE A 236 7.41 0.57 -14.35
CA ILE A 236 8.62 0.08 -14.99
C ILE A 236 8.95 1.04 -16.15
N ILE A 237 9.66 2.12 -15.85
CA ILE A 237 10.34 2.88 -16.90
C ILE A 237 11.47 1.96 -17.40
N PRO A 238 11.52 1.58 -18.68
CA PRO A 238 12.66 0.84 -19.19
C PRO A 238 13.91 1.67 -18.94
N HIS A 239 14.82 1.12 -18.15
CA HIS A 239 16.18 1.64 -18.06
C HIS A 239 16.80 1.50 -19.46
N GLU A 240 16.67 2.54 -20.29
CA GLU A 240 17.57 2.76 -21.43
C GLU A 240 18.95 3.22 -20.94
#